data_AF-A0A351SPX7-F1
#
_entry.id   AF-A0A351SPX7-F1
#
_cell.length_a   1.000
_cell.length_b   1.000
_cell.length_c   1.000
_cell.angle_alpha   90.00
_cell.angle_beta   90.00
_cell.angle_gamma   90.00
#
_symmetry.space_group_name_H-M   'P 1'
#
loop_
_entity.id
_entity.type
_entity.pdbx_description
1 polymer ?
#
loop_
_entity_poly.entity_id
_entity_poly.type
_entity_poly.pdbx_seq_one_letter_code
_entity_poly.pdbx_strand_id
1 'polypeptide(L)'
;MPRVIVTEDEQKLILKTSYFELTYEKEKPFLGPKLSPEQYLKVKLLDTDKMWYFTQAEARNFKGTTTSLDDKMSIPKLEKGLYSTDGFVSIDDSKSLIFNPDGSVGKRSDVRQDTYLFMYKKDFGFCLKDYYRLTGYPPLIPRYALGVWWNRDMGYTVNDIYSLISKFRKNEIPISVLLLNKWSKNDVSFDTELIPSPENVLRDLHSDGIKIGVSLNLDQVPATNNGELVEVPFNVYDKVFMGNYFETFIRPLIEMGVDFYAIDYRGKDMYALRMMNYYFYNYMNKEPGKRGFILSRNGLVNAHLYPANTSGETIVDWKTLKMIPEFNSTSSNIGVSWWSHAIGGFKDGTEDAELYTRFVQLGTYSPIFRLSSKEGHYYKREPWKWDVKTMKIVRDYTNVRHKLIPYLYSEAYKYS
;
A
#
# COMPACT_ATOMS: atom_id res chain seq x y z
N MET A 1 -23.24 -19.54 2.09
CA MET A 1 -22.14 -20.43 1.62
C MET A 1 -22.64 -21.17 0.39
N PRO A 2 -21.78 -21.46 -0.61
CA PRO A 2 -22.18 -22.28 -1.74
C PRO A 2 -22.62 -23.67 -1.24
N ARG A 3 -23.65 -24.24 -1.86
CA ARG A 3 -24.07 -25.61 -1.59
C ARG A 3 -22.96 -26.54 -2.09
N VAL A 4 -22.38 -27.32 -1.18
CA VAL A 4 -21.39 -28.34 -1.49
C VAL A 4 -22.06 -29.71 -1.39
N ILE A 5 -21.97 -30.50 -2.44
CA ILE A 5 -22.36 -31.91 -2.44
C ILE A 5 -21.09 -32.71 -2.16
N VAL A 6 -21.13 -33.54 -1.12
CA VAL A 6 -20.03 -34.41 -0.70
C VAL A 6 -20.38 -35.84 -1.06
N THR A 7 -19.49 -36.50 -1.79
CA THR A 7 -19.55 -37.94 -2.06
C THR A 7 -18.22 -38.54 -1.62
N GLU A 8 -18.26 -39.52 -0.73
CA GLU A 8 -17.06 -40.11 -0.15
C GLU A 8 -17.21 -41.63 -0.03
N ASP A 9 -16.13 -42.36 -0.33
CA ASP A 9 -15.96 -43.78 -0.04
C ASP A 9 -14.62 -44.01 0.71
N GLU A 10 -14.22 -45.26 0.89
CA GLU A 10 -12.98 -45.60 1.61
C GLU A 10 -11.72 -45.05 0.93
N GLN A 11 -11.73 -44.86 -0.39
CA GLN A 11 -10.57 -44.50 -1.20
C GLN A 11 -10.61 -43.07 -1.72
N LYS A 12 -11.80 -42.45 -1.80
CA LYS A 12 -11.99 -41.22 -2.57
C LYS A 12 -12.94 -40.24 -1.89
N LEU A 13 -12.58 -38.96 -1.94
CA LEU A 13 -13.43 -37.83 -1.60
C LEU A 13 -13.72 -37.00 -2.86
N ILE A 14 -15.00 -36.68 -3.07
CA ILE A 14 -15.45 -35.78 -4.13
C ILE A 14 -16.27 -34.65 -3.51
N LEU A 15 -15.86 -33.41 -3.77
CA LEU A 15 -16.61 -32.21 -3.40
C LEU A 15 -17.09 -31.50 -4.66
N LYS A 16 -18.40 -31.33 -4.82
CA LYS A 16 -18.98 -30.69 -5.98
C LYS A 16 -19.75 -29.43 -5.60
N THR A 17 -19.47 -28.34 -6.32
CA THR A 17 -20.20 -27.07 -6.26
C THR A 17 -20.83 -26.75 -7.61
N SER A 18 -21.44 -25.57 -7.75
CA SER A 18 -21.84 -25.05 -9.07
C SER A 18 -20.66 -24.56 -9.93
N TYR A 19 -19.47 -24.44 -9.36
CA TYR A 19 -18.29 -23.89 -10.04
C TYR A 19 -17.24 -24.96 -10.38
N PHE A 20 -17.01 -25.89 -9.46
CA PHE A 20 -15.94 -26.87 -9.58
C PHE A 20 -16.30 -28.20 -8.94
N GLU A 21 -15.54 -29.23 -9.33
CA GLU A 21 -15.53 -30.56 -8.72
C GLU A 21 -14.10 -30.89 -8.28
N LEU A 22 -13.90 -31.03 -6.97
CA LEU A 22 -12.66 -31.50 -6.38
C LEU A 22 -12.72 -33.02 -6.24
N THR A 23 -11.66 -33.69 -6.62
CA THR A 23 -11.44 -35.12 -6.41
C THR A 23 -10.13 -35.31 -5.66
N TYR A 24 -10.18 -36.07 -4.56
CA TYR A 24 -9.03 -36.43 -3.75
C TYR A 24 -8.99 -37.95 -3.49
N GLU A 25 -7.86 -38.59 -3.74
CA GLU A 25 -7.57 -39.95 -3.29
C GLU A 25 -7.09 -39.92 -1.84
N LYS A 26 -7.88 -40.51 -0.94
CA LYS A 26 -7.61 -40.49 0.51
C LYS A 26 -6.28 -41.16 0.84
N GLU A 27 -5.61 -40.66 1.88
CA GLU A 27 -4.30 -41.14 2.35
C GLU A 27 -3.17 -41.02 1.30
N LYS A 28 -3.39 -40.34 0.17
CA LYS A 28 -2.36 -40.03 -0.83
C LYS A 28 -1.84 -38.60 -0.63
N PRO A 29 -0.58 -38.32 -1.02
CA PRO A 29 -0.09 -36.95 -1.07
C PRO A 29 -0.89 -36.13 -2.09
N PHE A 30 -0.93 -34.80 -1.93
CA PHE A 30 -1.64 -33.95 -2.90
C PHE A 30 -1.02 -33.95 -4.30
N LEU A 31 0.30 -34.11 -4.41
CA LEU A 31 1.00 -34.22 -5.69
C LEU A 31 1.09 -35.68 -6.16
N GLY A 32 0.57 -35.95 -7.35
CA GLY A 32 0.70 -37.24 -8.03
C GLY A 32 2.10 -37.53 -8.59
N PRO A 33 2.31 -38.71 -9.20
CA PRO A 33 3.54 -39.05 -9.90
C PRO A 33 3.84 -38.08 -11.05
N LYS A 34 5.11 -37.97 -11.46
CA LYS A 34 5.55 -37.01 -12.50
C LYS A 34 4.78 -37.10 -13.84
N LEU A 35 4.31 -38.29 -14.22
CA LEU A 35 3.55 -38.51 -15.46
C LEU A 35 2.05 -38.24 -15.31
N SER A 36 1.55 -38.13 -14.08
CA SER A 36 0.14 -37.90 -13.72
C SER A 36 0.04 -37.07 -12.43
N PRO A 37 0.55 -35.82 -12.42
CA PRO A 37 0.63 -35.01 -11.21
C PRO A 37 -0.75 -34.70 -10.58
N GLU A 38 -1.82 -34.79 -11.37
CA GLU A 38 -3.21 -34.60 -10.97
C GLU A 38 -3.88 -35.84 -10.37
N GLN A 39 -3.19 -36.99 -10.34
CA GLN A 39 -3.79 -38.27 -9.99
C GLN A 39 -4.49 -38.24 -8.62
N TYR A 40 -3.80 -37.71 -7.60
CA TYR A 40 -4.26 -37.78 -6.22
C TYR A 40 -5.12 -36.61 -5.78
N LEU A 41 -4.84 -35.39 -6.25
CA LEU A 41 -5.69 -34.21 -5.99
C LEU A 41 -5.85 -33.39 -7.27
N LYS A 42 -7.10 -33.20 -7.67
CA LYS A 42 -7.46 -32.33 -8.79
C LYS A 42 -8.77 -31.62 -8.56
N VAL A 43 -8.90 -30.44 -9.15
CA VAL A 43 -10.08 -29.59 -9.08
C VAL A 43 -10.46 -29.18 -10.49
N LYS A 44 -11.50 -29.78 -11.04
CA LYS A 44 -12.02 -29.47 -12.37
C LYS A 44 -12.95 -28.27 -12.29
N LEU A 45 -12.75 -27.28 -13.15
CA LEU A 45 -13.68 -26.19 -13.32
C LEU A 45 -14.84 -26.65 -14.21
N LEU A 46 -16.07 -26.65 -13.67
CA LEU A 46 -17.24 -27.19 -14.37
C LEU A 46 -17.53 -26.42 -15.67
N ASP A 47 -18.04 -27.12 -16.67
CA ASP A 47 -18.37 -26.59 -18.01
C ASP A 47 -17.17 -26.07 -18.80
N THR A 48 -15.96 -26.51 -18.44
CA THR A 48 -14.72 -26.18 -19.16
C THR A 48 -13.81 -27.40 -19.26
N ASP A 49 -12.77 -27.28 -20.08
CA ASP A 49 -11.63 -28.21 -20.14
C ASP A 49 -10.55 -27.91 -19.09
N LYS A 50 -10.80 -26.93 -18.21
CA LYS A 50 -9.83 -26.42 -17.25
C LYS A 50 -9.86 -27.22 -15.96
N MET A 51 -8.66 -27.47 -15.44
CA MET A 51 -8.42 -28.18 -14.21
C MET A 51 -7.22 -27.56 -13.52
N TRP A 52 -7.30 -27.52 -12.20
CA TRP A 52 -6.17 -27.27 -11.32
C TRP A 52 -5.73 -28.58 -10.66
N TYR A 53 -4.42 -28.81 -10.54
CA TYR A 53 -3.84 -29.82 -9.65
C TYR A 53 -2.75 -29.19 -8.78
N PHE A 54 -2.42 -29.85 -7.67
CA PHE A 54 -1.45 -29.31 -6.72
C PHE A 54 -0.10 -29.06 -7.39
N THR A 55 0.47 -27.86 -7.24
CA THR A 55 1.68 -27.37 -7.95
C THR A 55 1.54 -27.08 -9.45
N GLN A 56 0.32 -27.08 -10.02
CA GLN A 56 0.13 -26.74 -11.43
C GLN A 56 0.69 -25.36 -11.78
N ALA A 57 1.40 -25.29 -12.91
CA ALA A 57 1.89 -24.03 -13.44
C ALA A 57 0.72 -23.16 -13.91
N GLU A 58 0.54 -22.00 -13.28
CA GLU A 58 -0.48 -21.01 -13.63
C GLU A 58 0.07 -20.02 -14.67
N ALA A 59 0.44 -20.55 -15.84
CA ALA A 59 1.15 -19.80 -16.88
C ALA A 59 0.32 -18.66 -17.49
N ARG A 60 -1.02 -18.75 -17.46
CA ARG A 60 -1.94 -17.73 -17.99
C ARG A 60 -2.39 -16.69 -16.95
N ASN A 61 -1.64 -16.52 -15.87
CA ASN A 61 -1.86 -15.52 -14.84
C ASN A 61 -1.40 -14.13 -15.32
N PHE A 62 -2.24 -13.11 -15.15
CA PHE A 62 -1.99 -11.74 -15.59
C PHE A 62 -1.12 -10.92 -14.62
N LYS A 63 -0.57 -11.59 -13.60
CA LYS A 63 0.25 -11.00 -12.54
C LYS A 63 -0.53 -9.96 -11.74
N GLY A 64 0.10 -9.48 -10.68
CA GLY A 64 -0.43 -8.44 -9.81
C GLY A 64 0.47 -7.23 -9.86
N THR A 65 1.35 -7.16 -8.88
CA THR A 65 2.14 -5.96 -8.62
C THR A 65 3.48 -6.36 -7.99
N THR A 66 4.25 -5.38 -7.54
CA THR A 66 5.49 -5.57 -6.78
C THR A 66 5.47 -4.67 -5.54
N THR A 67 6.51 -4.74 -4.72
CA THR A 67 6.64 -3.95 -3.49
C THR A 67 6.70 -2.44 -3.78
N SER A 68 7.43 -2.04 -4.82
CA SER A 68 7.60 -0.63 -5.22
C SER A 68 8.15 -0.51 -6.65
N LEU A 69 8.23 0.73 -7.15
CA LEU A 69 8.89 1.10 -8.41
C LEU A 69 10.19 1.88 -8.15
N ASP A 70 10.82 1.70 -6.99
CA ASP A 70 12.10 2.34 -6.64
C ASP A 70 13.13 2.08 -7.75
N ASP A 71 13.70 3.17 -8.27
CA ASP A 71 14.75 3.17 -9.29
C ASP A 71 14.41 2.43 -10.60
N LYS A 72 13.11 2.20 -10.90
CA LYS A 72 12.70 1.46 -12.11
C LYS A 72 12.46 2.39 -13.29
N MET A 73 12.93 1.95 -14.47
CA MET A 73 12.66 2.58 -15.78
C MET A 73 11.79 1.70 -16.71
N SER A 74 11.45 0.49 -16.27
CA SER A 74 10.53 -0.44 -16.94
C SER A 74 9.75 -1.24 -15.87
N ILE A 75 8.60 -1.79 -16.24
CA ILE A 75 7.77 -2.55 -15.30
C ILE A 75 8.63 -3.71 -14.78
N PRO A 76 8.86 -3.78 -13.47
CA PRO A 76 9.69 -4.83 -12.90
C PRO A 76 8.96 -6.18 -12.99
N LYS A 77 9.66 -7.24 -12.60
CA LYS A 77 9.01 -8.54 -12.42
C LYS A 77 7.87 -8.39 -11.41
N LEU A 78 6.64 -8.66 -11.87
CA LEU A 78 5.44 -8.63 -11.05
C LEU A 78 5.20 -9.99 -10.40
N GLU A 79 4.68 -9.94 -9.18
CA GLU A 79 4.25 -11.12 -8.44
C GLU A 79 2.95 -11.68 -8.99
N LYS A 80 2.61 -12.91 -8.57
CA LYS A 80 1.40 -13.58 -9.00
C LYS A 80 0.16 -12.78 -8.60
N GLY A 81 -0.73 -12.55 -9.57
CA GLY A 81 -2.02 -11.91 -9.33
C GLY A 81 -3.12 -12.93 -9.09
N LEU A 82 -4.35 -12.49 -8.85
CA LEU A 82 -5.50 -13.39 -8.73
C LEU A 82 -6.17 -13.65 -10.09
N TYR A 83 -6.00 -12.77 -11.07
CA TYR A 83 -6.62 -12.91 -12.39
C TYR A 83 -5.83 -13.85 -13.33
N SER A 84 -6.55 -14.79 -13.93
CA SER A 84 -6.04 -15.79 -14.87
C SER A 84 -7.11 -16.11 -15.92
N THR A 85 -6.71 -16.26 -17.19
CA THR A 85 -7.66 -16.68 -18.24
C THR A 85 -8.08 -18.14 -18.13
N ASP A 86 -7.40 -18.95 -17.32
CA ASP A 86 -7.85 -20.32 -17.01
C ASP A 86 -9.00 -20.35 -15.99
N GLY A 87 -9.31 -19.20 -15.37
CA GLY A 87 -10.44 -19.06 -14.45
C GLY A 87 -10.22 -19.61 -13.05
N PHE A 88 -8.96 -19.82 -12.69
CA PHE A 88 -8.53 -20.20 -11.35
C PHE A 88 -7.15 -19.67 -11.00
N VAL A 89 -6.86 -19.61 -9.71
CA VAL A 89 -5.54 -19.27 -9.15
C VAL A 89 -5.39 -19.87 -7.76
N SER A 90 -4.17 -20.25 -7.39
CA SER A 90 -3.82 -20.68 -6.04
C SER A 90 -2.97 -19.64 -5.30
N ILE A 91 -2.97 -19.66 -3.97
CA ILE A 91 -2.03 -18.95 -3.10
C ILE A 91 -1.43 -19.97 -2.16
N ASP A 92 -0.10 -19.98 -2.02
CA ASP A 92 0.62 -20.79 -1.04
C ASP A 92 0.96 -19.91 0.17
N ASP A 93 0.35 -20.22 1.31
CA ASP A 93 0.54 -19.54 2.60
C ASP A 93 1.35 -20.40 3.61
N SER A 94 1.94 -21.51 3.14
CA SER A 94 2.61 -22.50 4.00
C SER A 94 3.77 -21.93 4.81
N LYS A 95 4.36 -20.80 4.36
CA LYS A 95 5.55 -20.18 4.97
C LYS A 95 5.26 -18.89 5.74
N SER A 96 4.02 -18.41 5.73
CA SER A 96 3.68 -17.16 6.42
C SER A 96 3.80 -17.30 7.93
N LEU A 97 4.11 -16.18 8.58
CA LEU A 97 4.07 -16.07 10.04
C LEU A 97 2.61 -16.12 10.53
N ILE A 98 2.43 -16.57 11.77
CA ILE A 98 1.13 -16.64 12.43
C ILE A 98 1.12 -15.74 13.67
N PHE A 99 -0.07 -15.27 14.04
CA PHE A 99 -0.30 -14.69 15.36
C PHE A 99 -0.46 -15.83 16.38
N ASN A 100 0.34 -15.76 17.43
CA ASN A 100 0.19 -16.62 18.60
C ASN A 100 -1.00 -16.16 19.45
N PRO A 101 -1.57 -17.02 20.31
CA PRO A 101 -2.69 -16.64 21.19
C PRO A 101 -2.41 -15.45 22.10
N ASP A 102 -1.14 -15.24 22.46
CA ASP A 102 -0.69 -14.08 23.25
C ASP A 102 -0.57 -12.79 22.41
N GLY A 103 -0.84 -12.84 21.10
CA GLY A 103 -0.74 -11.73 20.16
C GLY A 103 0.67 -11.44 19.63
N SER A 104 1.68 -12.23 20.01
CA SER A 104 3.00 -12.18 19.36
C SER A 104 2.95 -12.81 17.97
N VAL A 105 3.96 -12.55 17.14
CA VAL A 105 4.06 -13.12 15.80
C VAL A 105 5.25 -14.06 15.72
N GLY A 106 5.04 -15.24 15.14
CA GLY A 106 6.06 -16.27 15.05
C GLY A 106 5.90 -17.17 13.84
N LYS A 107 6.92 -18.00 13.62
CA LYS A 107 6.83 -19.10 12.65
C LYS A 107 5.89 -20.18 13.20
N ARG A 108 5.24 -20.89 12.29
CA ARG A 108 4.48 -22.10 12.64
C ARG A 108 5.43 -23.14 13.26
N SER A 109 4.94 -23.86 14.27
CA SER A 109 5.70 -24.91 14.95
C SER A 109 5.79 -26.20 14.13
N ASP A 110 4.83 -26.42 13.23
CA ASP A 110 4.69 -27.60 12.39
C ASP A 110 4.96 -27.29 10.91
N VAL A 111 5.38 -28.32 10.17
CA VAL A 111 5.48 -28.28 8.71
C VAL A 111 4.10 -28.61 8.14
N ARG A 112 3.46 -27.64 7.49
CA ARG A 112 2.15 -27.81 6.86
C ARG A 112 2.12 -27.28 5.45
N GLN A 113 1.17 -27.81 4.66
CA GLN A 113 0.76 -27.25 3.39
C GLN A 113 -0.50 -26.42 3.62
N ASP A 114 -0.47 -25.15 3.25
CA ASP A 114 -1.57 -24.21 3.42
C ASP A 114 -1.83 -23.50 2.08
N THR A 115 -2.63 -24.14 1.23
CA THR A 115 -2.91 -23.65 -0.13
C THR A 115 -4.37 -23.25 -0.26
N TYR A 116 -4.60 -22.02 -0.71
CA TYR A 116 -5.92 -21.49 -1.03
C TYR A 116 -6.11 -21.53 -2.54
N LEU A 117 -7.21 -22.13 -3.02
CA LEU A 117 -7.53 -22.21 -4.45
C LEU A 117 -8.83 -21.46 -4.72
N PHE A 118 -8.76 -20.48 -5.63
CA PHE A 118 -9.91 -19.71 -6.09
C PHE A 118 -10.32 -20.23 -7.47
N MET A 119 -11.55 -20.72 -7.58
CA MET A 119 -12.13 -21.26 -8.82
C MET A 119 -13.32 -20.38 -9.24
N TYR A 120 -13.15 -19.54 -10.27
CA TYR A 120 -14.07 -18.43 -10.53
C TYR A 120 -14.52 -18.29 -11.99
N LYS A 121 -14.12 -19.20 -12.89
CA LYS A 121 -14.49 -19.14 -14.32
C LYS A 121 -14.08 -17.78 -14.93
N LYS A 122 -15.05 -16.94 -15.33
CA LYS A 122 -14.80 -15.59 -15.87
C LYS A 122 -15.20 -14.48 -14.88
N ASP A 123 -15.66 -14.84 -13.69
CA ASP A 123 -16.15 -13.90 -12.68
C ASP A 123 -15.02 -13.46 -11.74
N PHE A 124 -14.16 -12.58 -12.23
CA PHE A 124 -13.05 -12.06 -11.42
C PHE A 124 -13.54 -11.24 -10.22
N GLY A 125 -14.70 -10.58 -10.33
CA GLY A 125 -15.31 -9.86 -9.21
C GLY A 125 -15.68 -10.80 -8.06
N PHE A 126 -16.17 -12.00 -8.37
CA PHE A 126 -16.41 -13.04 -7.37
C PHE A 126 -15.11 -13.55 -6.73
N CYS A 127 -14.05 -13.74 -7.52
CA CYS A 127 -12.72 -14.08 -6.99
C CYS A 127 -12.22 -13.06 -5.96
N LEU A 128 -12.30 -11.76 -6.29
CA LEU A 128 -11.90 -10.70 -5.37
C LEU A 128 -12.75 -10.70 -4.09
N LYS A 129 -14.07 -10.89 -4.20
CA LYS A 129 -14.95 -10.97 -3.03
C LYS A 129 -14.58 -12.16 -2.12
N ASP A 130 -14.28 -13.33 -2.69
CA ASP A 130 -13.84 -14.48 -1.90
C ASP A 130 -12.47 -14.24 -1.26
N TYR A 131 -11.56 -13.59 -1.98
CA TYR A 131 -10.28 -13.17 -1.43
C TYR A 131 -10.44 -12.20 -0.25
N TYR A 132 -11.32 -11.22 -0.35
CA TYR A 132 -11.63 -10.27 0.73
C TYR A 132 -12.38 -10.92 1.89
N ARG A 133 -13.25 -11.91 1.64
CA ARG A 133 -13.87 -12.69 2.72
C ARG A 133 -12.83 -13.45 3.55
N LEU A 134 -11.79 -13.96 2.88
CA LEU A 134 -10.70 -14.68 3.53
C LEU A 134 -9.74 -13.75 4.28
N THR A 135 -9.38 -12.63 3.66
CA THR A 135 -8.28 -11.77 4.14
C THR A 135 -8.73 -10.51 4.85
N GLY A 136 -10.00 -10.12 4.71
CA GLY A 136 -10.56 -8.84 5.14
C GLY A 136 -10.87 -7.92 3.94
N TYR A 137 -11.89 -7.08 4.10
CA TYR A 137 -12.27 -6.09 3.08
C TYR A 137 -11.37 -4.85 3.16
N PRO A 138 -11.10 -4.18 2.02
CA PRO A 138 -10.33 -2.94 2.01
C PRO A 138 -10.99 -1.87 2.89
N PRO A 139 -10.26 -1.16 3.74
CA PRO A 139 -10.86 -0.10 4.55
C PRO A 139 -11.18 1.12 3.71
N LEU A 140 -12.23 1.85 4.11
CA LEU A 140 -12.55 3.12 3.48
C LEU A 140 -11.54 4.18 3.92
N ILE A 141 -10.84 4.79 2.96
CA ILE A 141 -9.84 5.81 3.24
C ILE A 141 -10.48 7.10 3.78
N PRO A 142 -9.74 7.95 4.55
CA PRO A 142 -10.24 9.25 4.96
C PRO A 142 -10.34 10.19 3.75
N ARG A 143 -11.37 11.04 3.75
CA ARG A 143 -11.68 11.93 2.61
C ARG A 143 -10.53 12.88 2.25
N TYR A 144 -9.74 13.33 3.23
CA TYR A 144 -8.61 14.23 2.98
C TYR A 144 -7.53 13.59 2.09
N ALA A 145 -7.38 12.26 2.12
CA ALA A 145 -6.38 11.54 1.33
C ALA A 145 -6.66 11.65 -0.18
N LEU A 146 -7.89 11.97 -0.57
CA LEU A 146 -8.28 12.17 -1.97
C LEU A 146 -7.90 13.57 -2.50
N GLY A 147 -7.48 14.50 -1.65
CA GLY A 147 -7.07 15.84 -2.05
C GLY A 147 -5.71 15.90 -2.72
N VAL A 148 -5.15 17.12 -2.81
CA VAL A 148 -3.81 17.37 -3.36
C VAL A 148 -2.79 17.34 -2.22
N TRP A 149 -1.74 16.54 -2.39
CA TRP A 149 -0.68 16.41 -1.40
C TRP A 149 0.57 17.12 -1.86
N TRP A 150 1.26 17.73 -0.90
CA TRP A 150 2.63 18.20 -1.05
C TRP A 150 3.59 17.35 -0.22
N ASN A 151 4.69 16.98 -0.84
CA ASN A 151 5.79 16.27 -0.21
C ASN A 151 7.11 16.67 -0.86
N ARG A 152 8.15 16.85 -0.06
CA ARG A 152 9.53 16.92 -0.54
C ARG A 152 10.44 16.40 0.55
N ASP A 153 11.43 15.62 0.15
CA ASP A 153 12.37 14.96 1.06
C ASP A 153 13.43 15.91 1.63
N MET A 154 12.97 16.93 2.37
CA MET A 154 13.79 17.94 3.03
C MET A 154 13.22 18.30 4.41
N GLY A 155 14.03 18.95 5.23
CA GLY A 155 13.56 19.61 6.46
C GLY A 155 12.86 20.92 6.13
N TYR A 156 11.85 21.28 6.92
CA TYR A 156 11.12 22.54 6.77
C TYR A 156 11.20 23.34 8.06
N THR A 157 11.63 24.59 7.95
CA THR A 157 11.42 25.54 9.05
C THR A 157 9.95 25.99 9.08
N VAL A 158 9.53 26.57 10.21
CA VAL A 158 8.20 27.22 10.32
C VAL A 158 7.95 28.22 9.18
N ASN A 159 8.95 29.02 8.81
CA ASN A 159 8.86 30.00 7.73
C ASN A 159 8.70 29.32 6.35
N ASP A 160 9.38 28.19 6.12
CA ASP A 160 9.24 27.44 4.88
C ASP A 160 7.81 26.91 4.71
N ILE A 161 7.22 26.38 5.79
CA ILE A 161 5.85 25.86 5.81
C ILE A 161 4.87 26.98 5.46
N TYR A 162 4.87 28.09 6.20
CA TYR A 162 3.91 29.17 5.95
C TYR A 162 4.12 29.84 4.59
N SER A 163 5.37 29.99 4.13
CA SER A 163 5.69 30.50 2.79
C SER A 163 5.15 29.57 1.70
N LEU A 164 5.29 28.25 1.88
CA LEU A 164 4.76 27.24 0.97
C LEU A 164 3.23 27.32 0.90
N ILE A 165 2.54 27.29 2.04
CA ILE A 165 1.07 27.35 2.10
C ILE A 165 0.55 28.66 1.50
N SER A 166 1.20 29.79 1.81
CA SER A 166 0.88 31.09 1.22
C SER A 166 1.00 31.08 -0.30
N LYS A 167 2.01 30.41 -0.86
CA LYS A 167 2.15 30.25 -2.32
C LYS A 167 1.06 29.37 -2.93
N PHE A 168 0.66 28.27 -2.28
CA PHE A 168 -0.50 27.49 -2.73
C PHE A 168 -1.77 28.38 -2.79
N ARG A 169 -2.02 29.12 -1.71
CA ARG A 169 -3.18 30.02 -1.60
C ARG A 169 -3.16 31.14 -2.64
N LYS A 170 -2.04 31.87 -2.77
CA LYS A 170 -1.86 32.98 -3.72
C LYS A 170 -2.08 32.55 -5.17
N ASN A 171 -1.73 31.31 -5.48
CA ASN A 171 -1.84 30.76 -6.83
C ASN A 171 -3.14 29.96 -7.05
N GLU A 172 -4.08 29.98 -6.09
CA GLU A 172 -5.38 29.29 -6.16
C GLU A 172 -5.24 27.78 -6.42
N ILE A 173 -4.20 27.16 -5.85
CA ILE A 173 -3.94 25.73 -5.95
C ILE A 173 -4.37 25.07 -4.64
N PRO A 174 -5.32 24.12 -4.67
CA PRO A 174 -5.75 23.45 -3.45
C PRO A 174 -4.62 22.60 -2.88
N ILE A 175 -4.58 22.50 -1.55
CA ILE A 175 -3.73 21.57 -0.81
C ILE A 175 -4.56 20.98 0.32
N SER A 176 -4.41 19.68 0.55
CA SER A 176 -5.16 18.94 1.58
C SER A 176 -4.24 18.16 2.50
N VAL A 177 -3.02 17.85 2.06
CA VAL A 177 -2.04 17.11 2.85
C VAL A 177 -0.66 17.73 2.69
N LEU A 178 0.02 17.93 3.81
CA LEU A 178 1.45 18.20 3.90
C LEU A 178 2.14 16.98 4.52
N LEU A 179 2.97 16.28 3.75
CA LEU A 179 3.77 15.15 4.23
C LEU A 179 5.22 15.59 4.43
N LEU A 180 5.68 15.57 5.68
CA LEU A 180 7.03 15.99 6.10
C LEU A 180 7.95 14.77 6.22
N ASN A 181 9.14 14.82 5.60
CA ASN A 181 10.11 13.72 5.67
C ASN A 181 11.13 13.89 6.78
N LYS A 182 11.97 14.93 6.70
CA LYS A 182 13.02 15.22 7.68
C LYS A 182 12.49 16.12 8.79
N TRP A 183 11.36 15.71 9.37
CA TRP A 183 10.68 16.43 10.46
C TRP A 183 11.33 16.14 11.83
N SER A 184 12.09 15.05 11.91
CA SER A 184 12.72 14.52 13.12
C SER A 184 14.18 14.13 12.85
N LYS A 185 15.00 14.12 13.89
CA LYS A 185 16.36 13.53 13.87
C LYS A 185 16.35 12.01 14.12
N ASN A 186 15.28 11.46 14.70
CA ASN A 186 15.22 10.07 15.20
C ASN A 186 13.83 9.43 15.07
N ASP A 187 12.95 9.99 14.23
CA ASP A 187 11.58 9.54 13.96
C ASP A 187 10.63 9.46 15.18
N VAL A 188 10.99 10.05 16.33
CA VAL A 188 10.13 10.01 17.53
C VAL A 188 9.68 11.37 18.06
N SER A 189 10.37 12.46 17.70
CA SER A 189 9.98 13.82 18.09
C SER A 189 10.36 14.84 17.03
N PHE A 190 9.62 15.95 16.94
CA PHE A 190 9.93 17.03 16.00
C PHE A 190 11.29 17.65 16.31
N ASP A 191 12.05 17.95 15.25
CA ASP A 191 13.27 18.73 15.35
C ASP A 191 12.94 20.18 15.72
N THR A 192 13.21 20.56 16.97
CA THR A 192 12.88 21.87 17.51
C THR A 192 13.76 23.00 16.96
N GLU A 193 14.87 22.68 16.28
CA GLU A 193 15.65 23.67 15.51
C GLU A 193 14.91 24.12 14.25
N LEU A 194 14.13 23.21 13.65
CA LEU A 194 13.31 23.48 12.46
C LEU A 194 11.92 24.00 12.84
N ILE A 195 11.27 23.33 13.80
CA ILE A 195 9.90 23.60 14.22
C ILE A 195 9.87 23.71 15.75
N PRO A 196 10.18 24.89 16.34
CA PRO A 196 10.27 25.06 17.79
C PRO A 196 8.97 24.84 18.57
N SER A 197 7.81 24.98 17.92
CA SER A 197 6.49 24.84 18.55
C SER A 197 5.52 24.10 17.60
N PRO A 198 5.73 22.79 17.40
CA PRO A 198 5.01 22.02 16.39
C PRO A 198 3.49 22.01 16.63
N GLU A 199 3.02 22.02 17.87
CA GLU A 199 1.59 22.06 18.23
C GLU A 199 0.87 23.26 17.62
N ASN A 200 1.53 24.43 17.60
CA ASN A 200 0.94 25.65 17.04
C ASN A 200 0.91 25.57 15.51
N VAL A 201 1.98 25.10 14.88
CA VAL A 201 2.06 24.95 13.43
C VAL A 201 1.02 23.94 12.92
N LEU A 202 0.89 22.79 13.59
CA LEU A 202 -0.09 21.76 13.24
C LEU A 202 -1.53 22.28 13.42
N ARG A 203 -1.80 23.02 14.50
CA ARG A 203 -3.11 23.65 14.73
C ARG A 203 -3.47 24.66 13.66
N ASP A 204 -2.52 25.51 13.24
CA ASP A 204 -2.72 26.49 12.18
C ASP A 204 -3.02 25.80 10.85
N LEU A 205 -2.24 24.78 10.49
CA LEU A 205 -2.47 23.97 9.28
C LEU A 205 -3.84 23.26 9.31
N HIS A 206 -4.25 22.71 10.45
CA HIS A 206 -5.58 22.12 10.63
C HIS A 206 -6.70 23.17 10.49
N SER A 207 -6.49 24.40 10.96
CA SER A 207 -7.47 25.49 10.80
C SER A 207 -7.67 25.87 9.33
N ASP A 208 -6.64 25.69 8.50
CA ASP A 208 -6.67 25.82 7.04
C ASP A 208 -7.19 24.55 6.33
N GLY A 209 -7.58 23.50 7.07
CA GLY A 209 -8.07 22.23 6.54
C GLY A 209 -6.98 21.32 5.95
N ILE A 210 -5.71 21.57 6.24
CA ILE A 210 -4.56 20.81 5.75
C ILE A 210 -4.19 19.74 6.77
N LYS A 211 -4.06 18.49 6.32
CA LYS A 211 -3.70 17.33 7.14
C LYS A 211 -2.21 17.06 7.11
N ILE A 212 -1.65 16.63 8.23
CA ILE A 212 -0.21 16.48 8.41
C ILE A 212 0.15 15.00 8.45
N GLY A 213 1.02 14.60 7.54
CA GLY A 213 1.69 13.31 7.60
C GLY A 213 3.16 13.48 7.94
N VAL A 214 3.75 12.48 8.57
CA VAL A 214 5.20 12.42 8.82
C VAL A 214 5.77 11.09 8.35
N SER A 215 6.99 11.07 7.80
CA SER A 215 7.64 9.81 7.42
C SER A 215 8.42 9.19 8.58
N LEU A 216 8.48 7.87 8.62
CA LEU A 216 9.26 7.09 9.58
C LEU A 216 10.14 6.10 8.82
N ASN A 217 11.46 6.16 9.00
CA ASN A 217 12.41 5.21 8.43
C ASN A 217 12.43 3.89 9.24
N LEU A 218 12.26 3.99 10.56
CA LEU A 218 12.15 2.85 11.49
C LEU A 218 13.37 1.91 11.47
N ASP A 219 14.58 2.46 11.39
CA ASP A 219 15.82 1.68 11.48
C ASP A 219 16.23 1.48 12.95
N GLN A 220 16.22 2.56 13.73
CA GLN A 220 16.60 2.59 15.14
C GLN A 220 15.67 3.52 15.91
N VAL A 221 15.59 3.33 17.22
CA VAL A 221 14.85 4.22 18.12
C VAL A 221 15.67 4.56 19.35
N PRO A 222 15.50 5.77 19.91
CA PRO A 222 16.12 6.11 21.17
C PRO A 222 15.56 5.27 22.31
N ALA A 223 16.45 4.85 23.21
CA ALA A 223 16.14 4.14 24.44
C ALA A 223 17.05 4.63 25.57
N THR A 224 16.70 4.31 26.80
CA THR A 224 17.54 4.60 27.97
C THR A 224 18.09 3.30 28.54
N ASN A 225 19.41 3.18 28.63
CA ASN A 225 20.09 2.06 29.27
C ASN A 225 20.97 2.59 30.42
N ASN A 226 20.68 2.18 31.65
CA ASN A 226 21.38 2.67 32.86
C ASN A 226 21.46 4.21 32.99
N GLY A 227 20.44 4.92 32.51
CA GLY A 227 20.39 6.39 32.55
C GLY A 227 21.07 7.09 31.36
N GLU A 228 21.73 6.35 30.47
CA GLU A 228 22.32 6.88 29.25
C GLU A 228 21.38 6.70 28.05
N LEU A 229 21.35 7.71 27.18
CA LEU A 229 20.63 7.64 25.91
C LEU A 229 21.42 6.76 24.93
N VAL A 230 20.76 5.72 24.42
CA VAL A 230 21.31 4.79 23.43
C VAL A 230 20.33 4.65 22.27
N GLU A 231 20.81 4.20 21.11
CA GLU A 231 19.95 3.81 20.00
C GLU A 231 19.88 2.29 19.94
N VAL A 232 18.65 1.76 19.80
CA VAL A 232 18.40 0.32 19.65
C VAL A 232 17.74 0.03 18.31
N PRO A 233 18.04 -1.11 17.66
CA PRO A 233 17.38 -1.48 16.41
C PRO A 233 15.86 -1.57 16.58
N PHE A 234 15.11 -1.07 15.60
CA PHE A 234 13.66 -1.18 15.62
C PHE A 234 13.24 -2.65 15.45
N ASN A 235 12.59 -3.24 16.46
CA ASN A 235 12.20 -4.64 16.45
C ASN A 235 10.67 -4.80 16.34
N VAL A 236 10.18 -4.86 15.09
CA VAL A 236 8.75 -5.04 14.82
C VAL A 236 8.19 -6.39 15.29
N TYR A 237 9.02 -7.40 15.54
CA TYR A 237 8.58 -8.72 15.98
C TYR A 237 8.37 -8.81 17.49
N ASP A 238 8.93 -7.88 18.26
CA ASP A 238 8.74 -7.82 19.70
C ASP A 238 7.47 -7.03 20.03
N LYS A 239 6.45 -7.74 20.50
CA LYS A 239 5.15 -7.16 20.88
C LYS A 239 5.28 -6.13 21.99
N VAL A 240 6.15 -6.36 22.99
CA VAL A 240 6.33 -5.43 24.12
C VAL A 240 7.02 -4.18 23.64
N PHE A 241 8.06 -4.32 22.81
CA PHE A 241 8.72 -3.20 22.15
C PHE A 241 7.71 -2.36 21.35
N MET A 242 6.88 -2.99 20.52
CA MET A 242 5.88 -2.27 19.71
C MET A 242 4.84 -1.55 20.57
N GLY A 243 4.36 -2.18 21.65
CA GLY A 243 3.45 -1.54 22.59
C GLY A 243 4.06 -0.30 23.23
N ASN A 244 5.29 -0.40 23.72
CA ASN A 244 6.00 0.72 24.33
C ASN A 244 6.30 1.83 23.31
N TYR A 245 6.70 1.46 22.09
CA TYR A 245 6.97 2.41 21.01
C TYR A 245 5.74 3.23 20.67
N PHE A 246 4.57 2.59 20.54
CA PHE A 246 3.34 3.31 20.25
C PHE A 246 2.94 4.28 21.36
N GLU A 247 2.92 3.82 22.62
CA GLU A 247 2.49 4.67 23.73
C GLU A 247 3.49 5.79 24.04
N THR A 248 4.79 5.54 23.87
CA THR A 248 5.84 6.51 24.21
C THR A 248 6.05 7.54 23.12
N PHE A 249 5.96 7.15 21.84
CA PHE A 249 6.39 8.01 20.73
C PHE A 249 5.27 8.32 19.74
N ILE A 250 4.45 7.35 19.36
CA ILE A 250 3.40 7.57 18.36
C ILE A 250 2.20 8.32 18.97
N ARG A 251 1.74 7.91 20.16
CA ARG A 251 0.58 8.52 20.82
C ARG A 251 0.75 10.02 21.06
N PRO A 252 1.88 10.52 21.58
CA PRO A 252 2.10 11.96 21.73
C PRO A 252 2.05 12.72 20.39
N LEU A 253 2.53 12.12 19.29
CA LEU A 253 2.47 12.75 17.97
C LEU A 253 1.03 12.82 17.43
N ILE A 254 0.21 11.79 17.66
CA ILE A 254 -1.23 11.82 17.32
C ILE A 254 -1.94 12.91 18.12
N GLU A 255 -1.68 12.99 19.43
CA GLU A 255 -2.26 13.99 20.33
C GLU A 255 -1.83 15.42 19.95
N MET A 256 -0.60 15.58 19.45
CA MET A 256 -0.06 16.83 18.92
C MET A 256 -0.73 17.28 17.61
N GLY A 257 -1.28 16.34 16.83
CA GLY A 257 -2.01 16.63 15.60
C GLY A 257 -1.44 15.99 14.33
N VAL A 258 -0.52 15.03 14.43
CA VAL A 258 -0.12 14.21 13.27
C VAL A 258 -1.31 13.32 12.87
N ASP A 259 -1.71 13.39 11.60
CA ASP A 259 -2.91 12.68 11.10
C ASP A 259 -2.58 11.29 10.55
N PHE A 260 -1.37 11.06 10.03
CA PHE A 260 -0.94 9.75 9.52
C PHE A 260 0.58 9.61 9.42
N TYR A 261 1.02 8.36 9.20
CA TYR A 261 2.43 7.99 9.08
C TYR A 261 2.74 7.41 7.71
N ALA A 262 3.83 7.89 7.10
CA ALA A 262 4.42 7.28 5.92
C ALA A 262 5.57 6.36 6.34
N ILE A 263 5.36 5.05 6.28
CA ILE A 263 6.34 4.03 6.66
C ILE A 263 7.31 3.85 5.50
N ASP A 264 8.51 4.43 5.61
CA ASP A 264 9.56 4.38 4.58
C ASP A 264 10.57 3.26 4.85
N TYR A 265 10.08 2.07 5.21
CA TYR A 265 10.92 0.89 5.36
C TYR A 265 11.50 0.48 3.99
N ARG A 266 12.84 0.41 3.92
CA ARG A 266 13.60 0.04 2.71
C ARG A 266 14.35 -1.29 2.83
N GLY A 267 14.16 -2.01 3.95
CA GLY A 267 14.79 -3.29 4.16
C GLY A 267 14.21 -4.41 3.29
N LYS A 268 14.93 -5.54 3.23
CA LYS A 268 14.56 -6.70 2.41
C LYS A 268 13.59 -7.66 3.10
N ASP A 269 13.32 -7.47 4.40
CA ASP A 269 12.44 -8.34 5.16
C ASP A 269 10.97 -7.98 4.89
N MET A 270 10.33 -8.74 4.00
CA MET A 270 8.92 -8.56 3.65
C MET A 270 7.98 -8.87 4.81
N TYR A 271 8.37 -9.72 5.76
CA TYR A 271 7.55 -9.96 6.94
C TYR A 271 7.58 -8.74 7.87
N ALA A 272 8.75 -8.10 8.02
CA ALA A 272 8.87 -6.88 8.80
C ALA A 272 7.99 -5.76 8.21
N LEU A 273 8.03 -5.56 6.88
CA LEU A 273 7.16 -4.58 6.19
C LEU A 273 5.66 -4.87 6.45
N ARG A 274 5.23 -6.13 6.30
CA ARG A 274 3.83 -6.52 6.56
C ARG A 274 3.44 -6.28 8.02
N MET A 275 4.32 -6.58 8.96
CA MET A 275 4.07 -6.36 10.38
C MET A 275 4.05 -4.87 10.74
N MET A 276 4.92 -4.05 10.16
CA MET A 276 4.86 -2.60 10.32
C MET A 276 3.52 -2.06 9.82
N ASN A 277 3.10 -2.45 8.61
CA ASN A 277 1.82 -2.04 8.05
C ASN A 277 0.66 -2.48 8.95
N TYR A 278 0.67 -3.73 9.43
CA TYR A 278 -0.34 -4.26 10.35
C TYR A 278 -0.43 -3.46 11.64
N TYR A 279 0.69 -3.27 12.34
CA TYR A 279 0.69 -2.64 13.65
C TYR A 279 0.34 -1.16 13.58
N PHE A 280 0.96 -0.40 12.67
CA PHE A 280 0.68 1.03 12.52
C PHE A 280 -0.77 1.26 12.07
N TYR A 281 -1.25 0.53 11.08
CA TYR A 281 -2.63 0.70 10.62
C TYR A 281 -3.65 0.38 11.72
N ASN A 282 -3.48 -0.75 12.42
CA ASN A 282 -4.40 -1.12 13.49
C ASN A 282 -4.32 -0.18 14.69
N TYR A 283 -3.15 0.40 14.98
CA TYR A 283 -3.05 1.44 16.00
C TYR A 283 -3.83 2.69 15.58
N MET A 284 -3.56 3.20 14.37
CA MET A 284 -4.25 4.38 13.82
C MET A 284 -5.76 4.19 13.67
N ASN A 285 -6.22 2.98 13.39
CA ASN A 285 -7.64 2.68 13.18
C ASN A 285 -8.44 2.52 14.49
N LYS A 286 -7.76 2.45 15.65
CA LYS A 286 -8.42 2.45 16.96
C LYS A 286 -8.79 3.86 17.43
N GLU A 287 -8.25 4.90 16.81
CA GLU A 287 -8.50 6.30 17.18
C GLU A 287 -9.98 6.67 16.97
N PRO A 288 -10.72 6.99 18.05
CA PRO A 288 -12.15 7.26 17.96
C PRO A 288 -12.46 8.43 17.00
N GLY A 289 -13.47 8.24 16.15
CA GLY A 289 -13.95 9.28 15.23
C GLY A 289 -13.02 9.57 14.05
N LYS A 290 -11.90 8.83 13.90
CA LYS A 290 -10.99 8.91 12.76
C LYS A 290 -11.00 7.60 11.99
N ARG A 291 -10.51 7.66 10.74
CA ARG A 291 -10.19 6.46 9.97
C ARG A 291 -8.69 6.33 9.92
N GLY A 292 -8.18 5.14 10.25
CA GLY A 292 -6.76 4.87 10.18
C GLY A 292 -6.23 5.11 8.77
N PHE A 293 -5.05 5.70 8.67
CA PHE A 293 -4.38 5.90 7.40
C PHE A 293 -2.87 5.71 7.58
N ILE A 294 -2.27 4.96 6.67
CA ILE A 294 -0.82 4.83 6.52
C ILE A 294 -0.48 4.91 5.03
N LEU A 295 0.73 5.37 4.73
CA LEU A 295 1.32 5.27 3.41
C LEU A 295 2.56 4.39 3.51
N SER A 296 2.63 3.28 2.80
CA SER A 296 3.78 2.36 2.91
C SER A 296 4.11 1.68 1.58
N ARG A 297 5.24 0.99 1.49
CA ARG A 297 5.47 0.07 0.37
C ARG A 297 4.51 -1.12 0.45
N ASN A 298 4.30 -1.76 -0.70
CA ASN A 298 3.31 -2.82 -0.84
C ASN A 298 3.79 -4.15 -0.25
N GLY A 299 3.02 -4.69 0.70
CA GLY A 299 3.25 -6.00 1.33
C GLY A 299 2.94 -7.22 0.43
N LEU A 300 2.43 -6.98 -0.78
CA LEU A 300 1.96 -7.96 -1.77
C LEU A 300 0.63 -8.63 -1.36
N VAL A 301 0.71 -9.81 -0.74
CA VAL A 301 -0.48 -10.51 -0.23
C VAL A 301 -1.15 -9.63 0.81
N ASN A 302 -2.49 -9.53 0.77
CA ASN A 302 -3.37 -8.78 1.66
C ASN A 302 -3.13 -7.27 1.77
N ALA A 303 -2.33 -6.70 0.85
CA ALA A 303 -1.97 -5.29 0.93
C ALA A 303 -3.14 -4.31 0.76
N HIS A 304 -4.31 -4.77 0.27
CA HIS A 304 -5.53 -3.99 0.19
C HIS A 304 -6.11 -3.63 1.58
N LEU A 305 -5.68 -4.30 2.64
CA LEU A 305 -6.05 -3.96 4.03
C LEU A 305 -5.41 -2.65 4.50
N TYR A 306 -4.37 -2.17 3.81
CA TYR A 306 -3.61 -0.99 4.20
C TYR A 306 -3.94 0.19 3.26
N PRO A 307 -4.43 1.33 3.79
CA PRO A 307 -5.13 2.38 3.03
C PRO A 307 -4.43 2.98 1.80
N ALA A 308 -3.10 3.05 1.75
CA ALA A 308 -2.38 3.52 0.57
C ALA A 308 -0.97 2.93 0.45
N ASN A 309 -0.59 2.62 -0.78
CA ASN A 309 0.75 2.15 -1.13
C ASN A 309 1.53 3.24 -1.88
N THR A 310 2.79 3.47 -1.55
CA THR A 310 3.69 4.34 -2.30
C THR A 310 4.46 3.54 -3.34
N SER A 311 4.58 4.05 -4.56
CA SER A 311 5.47 3.44 -5.57
C SER A 311 6.95 3.71 -5.30
N GLY A 312 7.29 4.42 -4.23
CA GLY A 312 8.66 4.72 -3.85
C GLY A 312 9.29 5.87 -4.65
N GLU A 313 10.61 5.85 -4.74
CA GLU A 313 11.45 6.86 -5.38
C GLU A 313 11.62 6.56 -6.88
N THR A 314 10.65 7.00 -7.69
CA THR A 314 10.69 6.81 -9.14
C THR A 314 11.57 7.85 -9.84
N ILE A 315 12.02 7.56 -11.06
CA ILE A 315 12.90 8.44 -11.83
C ILE A 315 12.09 9.56 -12.51
N VAL A 316 12.67 10.77 -12.67
CA VAL A 316 12.08 11.84 -13.47
C VAL A 316 12.30 11.57 -14.97
N ASP A 317 11.41 10.77 -15.57
CA ASP A 317 11.43 10.50 -17.01
C ASP A 317 10.06 10.09 -17.61
N TRP A 318 9.99 10.10 -18.95
CA TRP A 318 8.81 9.67 -19.71
C TRP A 318 8.52 8.17 -19.58
N LYS A 319 9.54 7.34 -19.31
CA LYS A 319 9.35 5.90 -19.13
C LYS A 319 8.56 5.62 -17.86
N THR A 320 8.89 6.31 -16.77
CA THR A 320 8.14 6.28 -15.50
C THR A 320 6.69 6.63 -15.72
N LEU A 321 6.41 7.74 -16.41
CA LEU A 321 5.03 8.13 -16.73
C LEU A 321 4.28 7.03 -17.50
N LYS A 322 4.94 6.45 -18.53
CA LYS A 322 4.34 5.41 -19.38
C LYS A 322 3.98 4.13 -18.62
N MET A 323 4.73 3.78 -17.57
CA MET A 323 4.50 2.54 -16.81
C MET A 323 3.30 2.59 -15.87
N ILE A 324 2.96 3.77 -15.35
CA ILE A 324 1.98 3.93 -14.28
C ILE A 324 0.60 3.35 -14.64
N PRO A 325 0.01 3.60 -15.83
CA PRO A 325 -1.31 3.07 -16.16
C PRO A 325 -1.36 1.54 -16.16
N GLU A 326 -0.38 0.89 -16.78
CA GLU A 326 -0.29 -0.58 -16.81
C GLU A 326 -0.07 -1.14 -15.41
N PHE A 327 0.85 -0.54 -14.63
CA PHE A 327 1.12 -0.96 -13.25
C PHE A 327 -0.11 -0.86 -12.34
N ASN A 328 -0.91 0.20 -12.47
CA ASN A 328 -2.15 0.35 -11.72
C ASN A 328 -3.19 -0.70 -12.15
N SER A 329 -3.32 -0.94 -13.46
CA SER A 329 -4.21 -1.96 -13.98
C SER A 329 -3.84 -3.36 -13.47
N THR A 330 -2.56 -3.73 -13.52
CA THR A 330 -2.14 -5.06 -13.04
C THR A 330 -2.26 -5.17 -11.53
N SER A 331 -2.03 -4.10 -10.76
CA SER A 331 -2.21 -4.10 -9.30
C SER A 331 -3.63 -4.42 -8.87
N SER A 332 -4.63 -4.01 -9.66
CA SER A 332 -6.04 -4.37 -9.40
C SER A 332 -6.30 -5.88 -9.46
N ASN A 333 -5.42 -6.66 -10.11
CA ASN A 333 -5.52 -8.12 -10.14
C ASN A 333 -5.26 -8.78 -8.78
N ILE A 334 -4.74 -8.05 -7.77
CA ILE A 334 -4.70 -8.51 -6.37
C ILE A 334 -5.59 -7.67 -5.47
N GLY A 335 -6.51 -6.91 -6.06
CA GLY A 335 -7.42 -6.06 -5.31
C GLY A 335 -6.77 -4.81 -4.71
N VAL A 336 -5.58 -4.41 -5.15
CA VAL A 336 -4.90 -3.19 -4.66
C VAL A 336 -5.18 -2.03 -5.62
N SER A 337 -5.88 -1.02 -5.11
CA SER A 337 -6.28 0.16 -5.89
C SER A 337 -5.58 1.44 -5.45
N TRP A 338 -5.30 1.62 -4.16
CA TRP A 338 -4.77 2.88 -3.63
C TRP A 338 -3.26 3.00 -3.77
N TRP A 339 -2.80 3.42 -4.95
CA TRP A 339 -1.41 3.79 -5.20
C TRP A 339 -1.16 5.30 -5.20
N SER A 340 -0.04 5.69 -4.60
CA SER A 340 0.53 7.03 -4.59
C SER A 340 1.85 7.02 -5.36
N HIS A 341 1.86 7.62 -6.54
CA HIS A 341 3.06 7.86 -7.33
C HIS A 341 3.61 9.26 -7.07
N ALA A 342 4.93 9.44 -7.22
CA ALA A 342 5.51 10.79 -7.26
C ALA A 342 5.12 11.46 -8.59
N ILE A 343 4.20 12.42 -8.55
CA ILE A 343 3.78 13.16 -9.74
C ILE A 343 4.95 14.02 -10.22
N GLY A 344 5.43 13.73 -11.43
CA GLY A 344 6.63 14.32 -12.04
C GLY A 344 7.87 13.41 -11.95
N GLY A 345 7.80 12.28 -11.24
CA GLY A 345 8.98 11.51 -10.81
C GLY A 345 9.56 12.06 -9.51
N PHE A 346 10.34 11.25 -8.79
CA PHE A 346 10.85 11.60 -7.47
C PHE A 346 12.28 12.16 -7.51
N LYS A 347 13.20 11.46 -8.16
CA LYS A 347 14.64 11.80 -8.19
C LYS A 347 15.29 11.48 -9.53
N ASP A 348 16.52 11.97 -9.69
CA ASP A 348 17.37 11.79 -10.85
C ASP A 348 16.66 12.19 -12.15
N GLY A 349 17.23 11.87 -13.32
CA GLY A 349 16.60 12.18 -14.60
C GLY A 349 16.60 13.68 -14.97
N THR A 350 15.60 14.14 -15.72
CA THR A 350 15.57 15.50 -16.26
C THR A 350 14.17 16.09 -16.19
N GLU A 351 14.06 17.24 -15.52
CA GLU A 351 12.82 18.01 -15.46
C GLU A 351 12.46 18.58 -16.84
N ASP A 352 11.21 18.40 -17.23
CA ASP A 352 10.63 18.95 -18.44
C ASP A 352 9.20 19.42 -18.16
N ALA A 353 8.84 20.58 -18.71
CA ALA A 353 7.54 21.22 -18.45
C ALA A 353 6.38 20.38 -19.00
N GLU A 354 6.57 19.78 -20.18
CA GLU A 354 5.57 18.90 -20.77
C GLU A 354 5.43 17.60 -19.96
N LEU A 355 6.55 16.97 -19.60
CA LEU A 355 6.57 15.77 -18.76
C LEU A 355 5.81 16.01 -17.44
N TYR A 356 6.16 17.07 -16.71
CA TYR A 356 5.49 17.43 -15.46
C TYR A 356 3.99 17.66 -15.67
N THR A 357 3.63 18.37 -16.74
CA THR A 357 2.22 18.59 -17.12
C THR A 357 1.49 17.26 -17.33
N ARG A 358 2.06 16.31 -18.07
CA ARG A 358 1.42 15.01 -18.33
C ARG A 358 1.31 14.16 -17.08
N PHE A 359 2.30 14.21 -16.19
CA PHE A 359 2.21 13.59 -14.87
C PHE A 359 1.05 14.16 -14.05
N VAL A 360 0.86 15.48 -14.03
CA VAL A 360 -0.25 16.12 -13.31
C VAL A 360 -1.61 15.72 -13.93
N GLN A 361 -1.70 15.68 -15.25
CA GLN A 361 -2.90 15.24 -15.95
C GLN A 361 -3.29 13.80 -15.59
N LEU A 362 -2.33 12.87 -15.63
CA LEU A 362 -2.55 11.48 -15.19
C LEU A 362 -2.89 11.43 -13.69
N GLY A 363 -2.09 12.11 -12.86
CA GLY A 363 -2.24 12.13 -11.41
C GLY A 363 -3.60 12.62 -10.94
N THR A 364 -4.23 13.55 -11.67
CA THR A 364 -5.59 14.06 -11.39
C THR A 364 -6.61 12.93 -11.31
N TYR A 365 -6.46 11.90 -12.13
CA TYR A 365 -7.34 10.73 -12.21
C TYR A 365 -6.75 9.47 -11.56
N SER A 366 -5.55 9.56 -10.98
CA SER A 366 -4.92 8.47 -10.21
C SER A 366 -5.53 8.35 -8.81
N PRO A 367 -5.34 7.21 -8.11
CA PRO A 367 -5.92 6.99 -6.78
C PRO A 367 -5.53 8.06 -5.75
N ILE A 368 -4.23 8.33 -5.58
CA ILE A 368 -3.70 9.40 -4.71
C ILE A 368 -2.95 10.44 -5.55
N PHE A 369 -3.23 11.73 -5.32
CA PHE A 369 -2.55 12.84 -5.99
C PHE A 369 -1.45 13.40 -5.09
N ARG A 370 -0.19 13.07 -5.38
CA ARG A 370 0.96 13.52 -4.58
C ARG A 370 2.06 14.17 -5.41
N LEU A 371 2.19 15.49 -5.27
CA LEU A 371 3.38 16.21 -5.71
C LEU A 371 4.51 15.84 -4.75
N SER A 372 5.52 15.12 -5.25
CA SER A 372 6.61 14.58 -4.44
C SER A 372 7.93 14.64 -5.20
N SER A 373 9.00 14.99 -4.51
CA SER A 373 10.37 14.94 -5.05
C SER A 373 11.40 14.78 -3.94
N LYS A 374 12.61 14.37 -4.36
CA LYS A 374 13.83 14.58 -3.58
C LYS A 374 14.07 16.07 -3.31
N GLU A 375 14.87 16.38 -2.31
CA GLU A 375 15.43 17.71 -2.11
C GLU A 375 16.33 18.15 -3.27
N GLY A 376 16.50 19.47 -3.42
CA GLY A 376 17.39 20.07 -4.40
C GLY A 376 16.69 21.03 -5.35
N HIS A 377 17.41 22.05 -5.78
CA HIS A 377 16.89 23.09 -6.67
C HIS A 377 16.59 22.59 -8.09
N TYR A 378 17.11 21.40 -8.45
CA TYR A 378 16.88 20.76 -9.73
C TYR A 378 15.48 20.15 -9.85
N TYR A 379 14.81 19.79 -8.76
CA TYR A 379 13.48 19.17 -8.81
C TYR A 379 12.36 20.20 -8.68
N LYS A 380 11.51 20.30 -9.71
CA LYS A 380 10.49 21.35 -9.81
C LYS A 380 9.09 20.74 -9.71
N ARG A 381 8.55 20.72 -8.49
CA ARG A 381 7.17 20.30 -8.21
C ARG A 381 6.25 21.45 -7.87
N GLU A 382 6.81 22.61 -7.52
CA GLU A 382 6.09 23.86 -7.34
C GLU A 382 5.52 24.33 -8.68
N PRO A 383 4.19 24.45 -8.82
CA PRO A 383 3.59 24.87 -10.09
C PRO A 383 4.05 26.28 -10.51
N TRP A 384 4.26 27.18 -9.55
CA TRP A 384 4.70 28.58 -9.77
C TRP A 384 6.18 28.74 -10.12
N LYS A 385 6.97 27.65 -10.18
CA LYS A 385 8.36 27.70 -10.70
C LYS A 385 8.43 27.45 -12.21
N TRP A 386 7.30 27.12 -12.83
CA TRP A 386 7.19 26.89 -14.27
C TRP A 386 6.70 28.14 -15.00
N ASP A 387 6.72 28.09 -16.33
CA ASP A 387 6.11 29.12 -17.16
C ASP A 387 4.60 29.27 -16.88
N VAL A 388 4.03 30.41 -17.26
CA VAL A 388 2.63 30.76 -16.99
C VAL A 388 1.65 29.73 -17.55
N LYS A 389 1.96 29.11 -18.71
CA LYS A 389 1.09 28.11 -19.33
C LYS A 389 1.09 26.83 -18.50
N THR A 390 2.25 26.32 -18.15
CA THR A 390 2.42 25.10 -17.34
C THR A 390 1.79 25.28 -15.96
N MET A 391 2.08 26.40 -15.28
CA MET A 391 1.49 26.73 -13.99
C MET A 391 -0.05 26.77 -14.05
N LYS A 392 -0.62 27.44 -15.07
CA LYS A 392 -2.08 27.52 -15.27
C LYS A 392 -2.70 26.13 -15.45
N ILE A 393 -2.10 25.28 -16.29
CA ILE A 393 -2.59 23.91 -16.50
C ILE A 393 -2.59 23.14 -15.19
N VAL A 394 -1.50 23.21 -14.43
CA VAL A 394 -1.39 22.48 -13.15
C VAL A 394 -2.40 22.99 -12.12
N ARG A 395 -2.62 24.30 -12.03
CA ARG A 395 -3.68 24.88 -11.21
C ARG A 395 -5.06 24.36 -11.63
N ASP A 396 -5.37 24.35 -12.92
CA ASP A 396 -6.69 23.95 -13.40
C ASP A 396 -6.96 22.47 -13.10
N TYR A 397 -5.96 21.59 -13.31
CA TYR A 397 -6.08 20.15 -13.03
C TYR A 397 -6.12 19.81 -11.53
N THR A 398 -5.36 20.52 -10.68
CA THR A 398 -5.45 20.35 -9.23
C THR A 398 -6.81 20.81 -8.68
N ASN A 399 -7.43 21.84 -9.27
CA ASN A 399 -8.81 22.22 -8.97
C ASN A 399 -9.82 21.16 -9.45
N VAL A 400 -9.62 20.55 -10.63
CA VAL A 400 -10.44 19.40 -11.08
C VAL A 400 -10.31 18.23 -10.09
N ARG A 401 -9.09 17.88 -9.67
CA ARG A 401 -8.85 16.84 -8.66
C ARG A 401 -9.69 17.08 -7.40
N HIS A 402 -9.70 18.31 -6.90
CA HIS A 402 -10.47 18.66 -5.71
C HIS A 402 -11.98 18.56 -5.94
N LYS A 403 -12.48 18.98 -7.11
CA LYS A 403 -13.90 18.85 -7.50
C LYS A 403 -14.34 17.39 -7.65
N LEU A 404 -13.43 16.47 -7.97
CA LEU A 404 -13.71 15.04 -8.11
C LEU A 404 -13.83 14.30 -6.77
N ILE A 405 -13.48 14.91 -5.63
CA ILE A 405 -13.50 14.24 -4.33
C ILE A 405 -14.83 13.53 -4.02
N PRO A 406 -16.03 14.10 -4.27
CA PRO A 406 -17.28 13.38 -4.02
C PRO A 406 -17.41 12.09 -4.84
N TYR A 407 -17.06 12.12 -6.14
CA TYR A 407 -17.06 10.95 -7.00
C TYR A 407 -16.05 9.90 -6.53
N LEU A 408 -14.80 10.31 -6.31
CA LEU A 408 -13.72 9.42 -5.85
C LEU A 408 -14.08 8.77 -4.51
N TYR A 409 -14.73 9.50 -3.61
CA TYR A 409 -15.13 9.00 -2.32
C TYR A 409 -16.33 8.04 -2.40
N SER A 410 -17.26 8.25 -3.33
CA SER A 410 -18.32 7.27 -3.64
C SER A 410 -17.75 5.97 -4.23
N GLU A 411 -16.75 6.05 -5.11
CA GLU A 411 -16.07 4.85 -5.63
C GLU A 411 -15.23 4.16 -4.55
N ALA A 412 -14.59 4.93 -3.66
CA ALA A 412 -13.92 4.38 -2.49
C ALA A 412 -14.88 3.57 -1.60
N TYR A 413 -16.10 4.09 -1.37
CA TYR A 413 -17.12 3.38 -0.62
C TYR A 413 -17.62 2.08 -1.29
N LYS A 414 -17.60 1.99 -2.62
CA LYS A 414 -17.94 0.75 -3.34
C LYS A 414 -16.83 -0.29 -3.29
N TYR A 415 -15.58 0.17 -3.22
CA TYR A 415 -14.40 -0.67 -3.17
C TYR A 415 -14.21 -1.29 -1.77
N SER A 416 -14.51 -0.53 -0.72
CA SER A 416 -14.53 -0.95 0.68
C SER A 416 -15.77 -1.76 1.03
#